data_AF-A0A6I5CEF6-F1
#
_entry.id   AF-A0A6I5CEF6-F1
#
_cell.length_a   1.000
_cell.length_b   1.000
_cell.length_c   1.000
_cell.angle_alpha   90.00
_cell.angle_beta   90.00
_cell.angle_gamma   90.00
#
_symmetry.space_group_name_H-M   'P 1'
#
loop_
_entity.id
_entity.type
_entity.pdbx_description
1 polymer ?
#
loop_
_entity_poly.entity_id
_entity_poly.type
_entity_poly.pdbx_seq_one_letter_code
_entity_poly.pdbx_strand_id
1 'polypeptide(L)'
;MSGNGTTAGDDPLQTAVWRLRSRACWADAAALLPVGTAAAALQRTVLLVERCLYTEAGWDEAEDALRTAEALAHSDEERGAAACERGYLAYSATL
;
A
#
# COMPACT_ATOMS: atom_id res chain seq x y z
N MET A 1 -28.89 8.33 -9.68
CA MET A 1 -28.09 9.58 -9.61
C MET A 1 -26.79 9.26 -8.90
N SER A 2 -25.67 9.37 -9.61
CA SER A 2 -24.31 9.17 -9.08
C SER A 2 -23.95 10.26 -8.09
N GLY A 3 -23.62 9.87 -6.86
CA GLY A 3 -22.96 10.75 -5.89
C GLY A 3 -21.45 10.56 -6.02
N ASN A 4 -20.77 11.53 -6.62
CA ASN A 4 -19.31 11.58 -6.67
C ASN A 4 -18.80 11.77 -5.23
N GLY A 5 -18.41 10.68 -4.58
CA GLY A 5 -17.84 10.70 -3.23
C GLY A 5 -16.47 11.36 -3.22
N THR A 6 -16.43 12.65 -2.92
CA THR A 6 -15.28 13.28 -2.28
C THR A 6 -15.86 14.30 -1.33
N THR A 7 -15.95 13.92 -0.06
CA THR A 7 -16.52 14.79 0.97
C THR A 7 -15.44 15.77 1.40
N ALA A 8 -15.80 17.02 1.72
CA ALA A 8 -14.90 17.96 2.39
C ALA A 8 -14.50 17.38 3.76
N GLY A 9 -13.39 16.64 3.81
CA GLY A 9 -13.00 15.81 4.96
C GLY A 9 -11.98 14.72 4.62
N ASP A 10 -11.75 14.43 3.34
CA ASP A 10 -10.69 13.49 2.94
C ASP A 10 -9.31 14.10 3.18
N ASP A 11 -8.43 13.34 3.85
CA ASP A 11 -7.02 13.70 4.07
C ASP A 11 -6.37 14.06 2.71
N PRO A 12 -5.79 15.27 2.56
CA PRO A 12 -5.14 15.68 1.32
C PRO A 12 -4.06 14.70 0.84
N LEU A 13 -3.33 14.06 1.77
CA LEU A 13 -2.34 13.04 1.44
C LEU A 13 -3.02 11.82 0.80
N GLN A 14 -4.08 11.31 1.44
CA GLN A 14 -4.82 10.15 0.93
C GLN A 14 -5.49 10.45 -0.42
N THR A 15 -5.98 11.67 -0.60
CA THR A 15 -6.50 12.14 -1.90
C THR A 15 -5.41 12.12 -2.98
N ALA A 16 -4.20 12.58 -2.66
CA ALA A 16 -3.07 12.57 -3.60
C ALA A 16 -2.62 11.14 -3.94
N VAL A 17 -2.48 10.28 -2.93
CA VAL A 17 -2.15 8.85 -3.10
C VAL A 17 -3.18 8.17 -3.99
N TRP A 18 -4.48 8.39 -3.74
CA TRP A 18 -5.55 7.85 -4.58
C TRP A 18 -5.44 8.31 -6.03
N ARG A 19 -5.27 9.62 -6.27
CA ARG A 19 -5.14 10.18 -7.63
C ARG A 19 -3.95 9.59 -8.40
N LEU A 20 -2.80 9.41 -7.73
CA LEU A 20 -1.61 8.83 -8.34
C LEU A 20 -1.79 7.34 -8.63
N ARG A 21 -2.32 6.57 -7.67
CA ARG A 21 -2.66 5.15 -7.85
C ARG A 21 -3.60 4.94 -9.03
N SER A 22 -4.67 5.73 -9.15
CA SER A 22 -5.63 5.65 -10.27
C SER A 22 -5.02 5.92 -11.65
N ARG A 23 -3.82 6.50 -11.71
CA ARG A 23 -3.08 6.80 -12.95
C ARG A 23 -1.89 5.86 -13.16
N ALA A 24 -1.79 4.78 -12.39
CA ALA A 24 -0.65 3.85 -12.38
C ALA A 24 0.68 4.53 -11.98
N CYS A 25 0.64 5.67 -11.29
CA CYS A 25 1.82 6.33 -10.72
C CYS A 25 2.13 5.76 -9.32
N TRP A 26 2.29 4.42 -9.21
CA TRP A 26 2.41 3.74 -7.91
C TRP A 26 3.66 4.14 -7.12
N ALA A 27 4.80 4.30 -7.81
CA ALA A 27 6.05 4.70 -7.17
C ALA A 27 5.94 6.11 -6.55
N ASP A 28 5.35 7.05 -7.29
CA ASP A 28 5.11 8.40 -6.77
C ASP A 28 4.12 8.38 -5.61
N ALA A 29 3.06 7.58 -5.69
CA ALA A 29 2.10 7.40 -4.60
C ALA A 29 2.77 6.84 -3.33
N ALA A 30 3.63 5.83 -3.49
CA ALA A 30 4.39 5.20 -2.42
C ALA A 30 5.41 6.16 -1.77
N ALA A 31 5.99 7.08 -2.56
CA ALA A 31 6.93 8.09 -2.10
C ALA A 31 6.28 9.21 -1.28
N LEU A 32 4.98 9.46 -1.45
CA LEU A 32 4.25 10.43 -0.63
C LEU A 32 3.97 9.94 0.79
N LEU A 33 3.93 8.63 1.01
CA LEU A 33 3.61 8.06 2.31
C LEU A 33 4.73 8.33 3.31
N PRO A 34 4.41 8.79 4.54
CA PRO A 34 5.41 9.01 5.56
C PRO A 34 6.12 7.70 5.93
N VAL A 35 7.32 7.83 6.50
CA VAL A 35 8.05 6.71 7.08
C VAL A 35 7.76 6.61 8.59
N GLY A 36 7.94 5.43 9.17
CA GLY A 36 7.95 5.25 10.62
C GLY A 36 6.65 4.79 11.27
N THR A 37 5.58 4.51 10.50
CA THR A 37 4.38 3.84 11.03
C THR A 37 4.09 2.54 10.28
N ALA A 38 3.58 1.54 10.99
CA ALA A 38 3.17 0.27 10.39
C ALA A 38 2.09 0.49 9.31
N ALA A 39 1.11 1.35 9.58
CA ALA A 39 0.05 1.67 8.64
C ALA A 39 0.56 2.29 7.33
N ALA A 40 1.50 3.25 7.38
CA ALA A 40 2.04 3.86 6.17
C ALA A 40 2.93 2.88 5.39
N ALA A 41 3.72 2.05 6.08
CA ALA A 41 4.51 0.99 5.45
C ALA A 41 3.62 -0.09 4.79
N LEU A 42 2.50 -0.44 5.43
CA LEU A 42 1.53 -1.37 4.87
C LEU A 42 0.85 -0.78 3.63
N GLN A 43 0.42 0.48 3.69
CA GLN A 43 -0.15 1.17 2.53
C GLN A 43 0.85 1.25 1.36
N ARG A 44 2.15 1.46 1.67
CA ARG A 44 3.23 1.41 0.66
C ARG A 44 3.32 0.03 0.03
N THR A 45 3.25 -1.03 0.84
CA THR A 45 3.24 -2.42 0.37
C THR A 45 2.11 -2.64 -0.62
N VAL A 46 0.86 -2.31 -0.27
CA VAL A 46 -0.31 -2.49 -1.13
C VAL A 46 -0.13 -1.82 -2.50
N LEU A 47 0.42 -0.60 -2.55
CA LEU A 47 0.69 0.10 -3.81
C LEU A 47 1.74 -0.61 -4.66
N LEU A 48 2.79 -1.14 -4.03
CA LEU A 48 3.87 -1.83 -4.71
C LEU A 48 3.43 -3.22 -5.19
N VAL A 49 2.66 -3.97 -4.40
CA VAL A 49 2.07 -5.26 -4.82
C VAL A 49 1.14 -5.08 -6.00
N GLU A 50 0.30 -4.04 -5.98
CA GLU A 50 -0.55 -3.71 -7.13
C GLU A 50 0.27 -3.40 -8.38
N ARG A 51 1.33 -2.59 -8.27
CA ARG A 51 2.27 -2.38 -9.39
C ARG A 51 2.83 -3.71 -9.91
N CYS A 52 3.24 -4.60 -9.01
CA CYS A 52 3.78 -5.90 -9.40
C CYS A 52 2.77 -6.73 -10.18
N LEU A 53 1.49 -6.74 -9.77
CA LEU A 53 0.43 -7.44 -10.51
C LEU A 53 0.22 -6.91 -11.94
N TYR A 54 0.36 -5.60 -12.15
CA TYR A 54 0.18 -5.00 -13.47
C TYR A 54 1.43 -5.03 -14.36
N THR A 55 2.62 -5.21 -13.77
CA THR A 55 3.90 -5.08 -14.48
C THR A 55 4.76 -6.35 -14.45
N GLU A 56 4.35 -7.34 -13.66
CA GLU A 56 5.06 -8.60 -13.39
C GLU A 56 6.49 -8.40 -12.82
N ALA A 57 6.77 -7.21 -12.27
CA ALA A 57 8.11 -6.82 -11.83
C ALA A 57 8.10 -6.01 -10.53
N GLY A 58 9.26 -6.00 -9.85
CA GLY A 58 9.48 -5.18 -8.66
C GLY A 58 9.03 -5.82 -7.34
N TRP A 59 8.90 -7.15 -7.31
CA TRP A 59 8.49 -7.93 -6.13
C TRP A 59 9.42 -7.75 -4.92
N ASP A 60 10.73 -7.60 -5.13
CA ASP A 60 11.69 -7.39 -4.05
C ASP A 60 11.40 -6.10 -3.26
N GLU A 61 11.00 -5.03 -3.95
CA GLU A 61 10.66 -3.75 -3.31
C GLU A 61 9.36 -3.86 -2.49
N ALA A 62 8.37 -4.63 -2.99
CA ALA A 62 7.13 -4.89 -2.26
C ALA A 62 7.39 -5.73 -1.01
N GLU A 63 8.24 -6.75 -1.12
CA GLU A 63 8.67 -7.60 -0.01
C GLU A 63 9.40 -6.79 1.07
N ASP A 64 10.33 -5.90 0.70
CA ASP A 64 11.05 -5.05 1.65
C ASP A 64 10.13 -4.03 2.34
N ALA A 65 9.16 -3.46 1.61
CA ALA A 65 8.12 -2.62 2.21
C ALA A 65 7.29 -3.39 3.24
N LEU A 66 6.94 -4.64 2.95
CA LEU A 66 6.17 -5.48 3.86
C LEU A 66 6.98 -5.86 5.11
N ARG A 67 8.27 -6.20 4.96
CA ARG A 67 9.16 -6.43 6.10
C ARG A 67 9.26 -5.20 7.00
N THR A 68 9.26 -4.01 6.41
CA THR A 68 9.22 -2.76 7.16
C THR A 68 7.89 -2.61 7.93
N ALA A 69 6.76 -2.93 7.31
CA ALA A 69 5.45 -2.87 7.97
C ALA A 69 5.39 -3.80 9.19
N GLU A 70 5.91 -5.02 9.08
CA GLU A 70 5.96 -5.96 10.18
C GLU A 70 6.91 -5.57 11.29
N ALA A 71 8.08 -5.01 10.95
CA ALA A 71 9.03 -4.53 11.95
C ALA A 71 8.44 -3.39 12.80
N LEU A 72 7.58 -2.57 12.20
CA LEU A 72 6.90 -1.45 12.86
C LEU A 72 5.60 -1.85 13.57
N ALA A 73 5.08 -3.06 13.33
CA ALA A 73 3.82 -3.52 13.92
C ALA A 73 4.02 -3.88 15.39
N HIS A 74 3.33 -3.16 16.28
CA HIS A 74 3.47 -3.34 17.74
C HIS A 74 2.15 -3.71 18.41
N SER A 75 1.01 -3.50 17.73
CA SER A 75 -0.30 -3.96 18.15
C SER A 75 -0.73 -5.24 17.42
N ASP A 76 -1.70 -5.96 18.01
CA ASP A 76 -2.28 -7.16 17.38
C ASP A 76 -2.96 -6.84 16.05
N GLU A 77 -3.60 -5.67 15.95
CA GLU A 77 -4.25 -5.20 14.73
C GLU A 77 -3.24 -4.98 13.61
N GLU A 78 -2.14 -4.27 13.89
CA GLU A 78 -1.08 -4.02 12.90
C GLU A 78 -0.40 -5.33 12.47
N ARG A 79 -0.15 -6.24 13.42
CA ARG A 79 0.43 -7.56 13.12
C ARG A 79 -0.52 -8.40 12.27
N GLY A 80 -1.81 -8.37 12.57
CA GLY A 80 -2.84 -9.03 11.78
C GLY A 80 -2.91 -8.48 10.35
N ALA A 81 -2.89 -7.16 10.19
CA ALA A 81 -2.92 -6.51 8.89
C ALA A 81 -1.69 -6.86 8.04
N ALA A 82 -0.49 -6.83 8.62
CA ALA A 82 0.74 -7.22 7.93
C ALA A 82 0.77 -8.72 7.56
N ALA A 83 0.25 -9.60 8.43
CA ALA A 83 0.14 -11.02 8.15
C ALA A 83 -0.85 -11.32 7.00
N CYS A 84 -1.97 -10.60 6.92
CA CYS A 84 -2.91 -10.69 5.80
C CYS A 84 -2.22 -10.29 4.48
N GLU A 85 -1.50 -9.17 4.48
CA GLU A 85 -0.77 -8.70 3.30
C GLU A 85 0.34 -9.67 2.89
N ARG A 86 1.01 -10.32 3.85
CA ARG A 86 1.97 -11.40 3.57
C ARG A 86 1.36 -12.56 2.80
N GLY A 87 0.19 -13.02 3.25
CA GLY A 87 -0.54 -14.06 2.54
C GLY A 87 -0.90 -13.63 1.11
N TYR A 88 -1.31 -12.37 0.95
CA TYR A 88 -1.65 -11.81 -0.35
C TYR A 88 -0.43 -11.66 -1.28
N LEU A 89 0.71 -11.19 -0.78
CA LEU A 89 1.96 -11.11 -1.53
C LEU A 89 2.41 -12.50 -2.00
N ALA A 90 2.40 -13.49 -1.10
CA ALA A 90 2.78 -14.86 -1.45
C ALA A 90 1.85 -15.46 -2.52
N TYR A 91 0.54 -15.20 -2.44
CA TYR A 91 -0.41 -15.62 -3.46
C TYR A 91 -0.19 -14.91 -4.80
N SER A 92 -0.08 -13.58 -4.78
CA SER A 92 0.07 -12.76 -5.99
C SER A 92 1.36 -13.05 -6.75
N ALA A 93 2.45 -13.38 -6.06
CA ALA A 93 3.72 -13.79 -6.69
C ALA A 93 3.67 -15.16 -7.40
N THR A 94 2.52 -15.86 -7.38
CA THR A 94 2.30 -17.13 -8.10
C THR A 94 1.41 -17.01 -9.33
N LEU A 95 0.88 -15.82 -9.61
CA LEU A 95 0.07 -15.51 -10.79
C LEU A 95 0.97 -15.29 -12.01
#